data_AF-A0A156SCT6-F1
#
_entry.id   AF-A0A156SCT6-F1
#
_cell.length_a   1.000
_cell.length_b   1.000
_cell.length_c   1.000
_cell.angle_alpha   90.00
_cell.angle_beta   90.00
_cell.angle_gamma   90.00
#
_symmetry.space_group_name_H-M   'P 1'
#
loop_
_entity.id
_entity.type
_entity.pdbx_description
1 polymer ?
#
loop_
_entity_poly.entity_id
_entity_poly.type
_entity_poly.pdbx_seq_one_letter_code
_entity_poly.pdbx_strand_id
1 'polypeptide(L)' 'MANKPEIVHHEGNIWYPFQVNFTDVDGRPFSFIIHAVSHEHASYVVQEIRETATLGDQLVSITK' A
#
# COMPACT_ATOMS: atom_id res chain seq x y z
N MET A 1 -3.46 2.77 19.81
CA MET A 1 -4.21 3.67 18.92
C MET A 1 -3.71 3.37 17.52
N ALA A 2 -4.54 2.84 16.61
CA ALA A 2 -4.10 2.62 15.24
C ALA A 2 -3.83 3.99 14.61
N ASN A 3 -2.58 4.24 14.20
CA ASN A 3 -2.23 5.50 13.56
C ASN A 3 -3.07 5.58 12.27
N LYS A 4 -3.94 6.59 12.17
CA LYS A 4 -4.78 6.76 10.98
C LYS A 4 -3.83 7.00 9.79
N PRO A 5 -4.08 6.44 8.61
CA PRO A 5 -3.28 6.77 7.44
C PRO A 5 -3.31 8.28 7.22
N GLU A 6 -2.15 8.92 7.30
CA GLU A 6 -2.03 10.37 7.18
C GLU A 6 -1.64 10.76 5.76
N ILE A 7 -1.99 11.99 5.38
CA ILE A 7 -1.51 12.62 4.16
C ILE A 7 -0.02 12.93 4.34
N VAL A 8 0.80 12.58 3.35
CA VAL A 8 2.25 12.80 3.39
C VAL A 8 2.62 13.89 2.40
N HIS A 9 3.44 14.85 2.83
CA HIS A 9 4.04 15.84 1.95
C HIS A 9 5.45 15.39 1.58
N HIS A 10 5.69 15.06 0.31
CA HIS A 10 6.98 14.57 -0.17
C HIS A 10 7.28 15.12 -1.56
N GLU A 11 8.49 15.65 -1.75
CA GLU A 11 8.97 16.22 -3.03
C GLU A 11 8.02 17.26 -3.65
N GLY A 12 7.42 18.11 -2.82
CA GLY A 12 6.47 19.13 -3.27
C GLY A 12 5.08 18.60 -3.67
N ASN A 13 4.86 17.29 -3.58
CA ASN A 13 3.58 16.65 -3.86
C ASN A 13 2.85 16.29 -2.56
N ILE A 14 1.52 16.28 -2.65
CA ILE A 14 0.63 15.76 -1.60
C ILE A 14 0.31 14.31 -1.95
N TRP A 15 0.62 13.40 -1.03
CA TRP A 15 0.38 11.98 -1.17
C TRP A 15 -0.75 11.57 -0.25
N TYR A 16 -1.81 11.01 -0.84
CA TYR A 16 -3.00 10.58 -0.13
C TYR A 16 -2.93 9.08 0.15
N PRO A 17 -3.39 8.63 1.32
CA PRO A 17 -3.49 7.21 1.61
C PRO A 17 -4.68 6.60 0.86
N PHE A 18 -4.45 5.48 0.17
CA PHE A 18 -5.45 4.66 -0.48
C PHE A 18 -5.40 3.25 0.09
N GLN A 19 -6.57 2.72 0.47
CA GLN A 19 -6.69 1.34 0.92
C GLN A 19 -6.81 0.40 -0.29
N VAL A 20 -5.86 -0.52 -0.40
CA VAL A 20 -5.88 -1.61 -1.37
C VAL A 20 -6.49 -2.82 -0.69
N ASN A 21 -7.52 -3.40 -1.32
CA ASN A 21 -8.15 -4.63 -0.85
C ASN A 21 -7.89 -5.72 -1.88
N PHE A 22 -7.51 -6.91 -1.40
CA PHE A 22 -7.28 -8.06 -2.26
C PHE A 22 -7.69 -9.34 -1.53
N THR A 23 -7.85 -10.40 -2.31
CA THR A 23 -8.19 -11.73 -1.80
C THR A 23 -7.04 -12.66 -2.13
N ASP A 24 -6.61 -13.46 -1.16
CA ASP A 24 -5.61 -14.49 -1.41
C ASP A 24 -6.20 -15.68 -2.21
N VAL A 25 -5.35 -16.67 -2.51
CA VAL A 25 -5.75 -17.87 -3.25
C VAL A 25 -6.78 -18.75 -2.51
N ASP A 26 -6.90 -18.59 -1.18
CA ASP A 26 -7.87 -19.30 -0.33
C ASP A 26 -9.19 -18.54 -0.18
N GLY A 27 -9.34 -17.36 -0.80
CA GLY A 27 -10.54 -16.53 -0.64
C GLY A 27 -10.52 -15.61 0.58
N ARG A 28 -9.40 -15.49 1.30
CA ARG A 28 -9.30 -14.66 2.51
C ARG A 28 -9.06 -13.19 2.14
N PRO A 29 -9.82 -12.25 2.72
CA PRO A 29 -9.65 -10.83 2.46
C PRO A 29 -8.44 -10.27 3.21
N PHE A 30 -7.61 -9.51 2.51
CA PHE A 30 -6.50 -8.75 3.05
C PHE A 30 -6.56 -7.31 2.56
N SER A 31 -5.93 -6.41 3.32
CA SER A 31 -5.76 -5.03 2.90
C SER A 31 -4.45 -4.45 3.39
N PHE A 32 -3.95 -3.47 2.64
CA PHE A 32 -2.83 -2.63 3.01
C PHE A 32 -3.05 -1.21 2.49
N ILE A 33 -2.26 -0.27 2.98
CA ILE A 33 -2.32 1.12 2.56
C ILE A 33 -1.16 1.40 1.62
N ILE A 34 -1.44 2.08 0.52
CA ILE A 34 -0.45 2.74 -0.33
C ILE A 34 -0.65 4.24 -0.29
N HIS A 35 0.38 5.00 -0.61
CA HIS A 35 0.31 6.43 -0.80
C HIS A 35 0.44 6.75 -2.29
N ALA A 36 -0.42 7.62 -2.80
CA ALA A 36 -0.36 8.10 -4.19
C ALA A 36 -0.86 9.54 -4.30
N VAL A 37 -0.45 10.25 -5.35
CA VAL A 37 -0.85 11.66 -5.59
C VAL A 37 -2.29 11.82 -6.12
N SER A 38 -2.89 10.75 -6.65
CA SER A 38 -4.26 10.72 -7.15
C SER A 38 -4.82 9.29 -7.17
N HIS A 39 -6.13 9.14 -7.37
CA HIS A 39 -6.76 7.83 -7.53
C HIS A 39 -6.28 7.08 -8.78
N GLU A 40 -6.05 7.81 -9.88
CA GLU A 40 -5.50 7.27 -11.12
C GLU A 40 -4.07 6.78 -10.93
N HIS A 41 -3.21 7.55 -10.23
CA HIS A 41 -1.88 7.08 -9.90
C HIS A 41 -1.93 5.82 -9.01
N ALA A 42 -2.84 5.79 -8.03
CA ALA A 42 -3.02 4.62 -7.18
C ALA A 42 -3.41 3.37 -7.98
N SER A 43 -4.27 3.49 -9.01
CA SER A 43 -4.67 2.34 -9.82
C SER A 43 -3.50 1.77 -10.63
N TYR A 44 -2.64 2.62 -11.19
CA TYR A 44 -1.42 2.19 -11.87
C TYR A 44 -0.46 1.48 -10.93
N VAL A 45 -0.24 2.01 -9.72
CA VAL A 45 0.60 1.37 -8.70
C VAL A 45 0.07 -0.02 -8.33
N VAL A 46 -1.25 -0.18 -8.14
CA VAL A 46 -1.86 -1.49 -7.85
C VAL A 46 -1.65 -2.47 -8.98
N GLN A 47 -1.81 -2.03 -10.24
CA GLN A 47 -1.59 -2.88 -11.40
C GLN A 47 -0.11 -3.30 -11.50
N GLU A 48 0.82 -2.37 -11.36
CA GLU A 48 2.26 -2.65 -11.41
C GLU A 48 2.67 -3.65 -10.31
N ILE A 49 2.15 -3.49 -9.08
CA ILE A 49 2.38 -4.44 -7.97
C ILE A 49 1.88 -5.84 -8.35
N ARG A 50 0.69 -5.95 -8.95
CA ARG A 50 0.14 -7.24 -9.36
C ARG A 50 1.01 -7.93 -10.41
N GLU A 51 1.63 -7.17 -11.30
CA GLU A 51 2.38 -7.69 -12.43
C GLU A 51 3.86 -7.96 -12.10
N THR A 52 4.45 -7.19 -11.19
CA THR A 52 5.91 -7.14 -11.01
C THR A 52 6.40 -7.42 -9.59
N ALA A 53 5.51 -7.42 -8.59
CA ALA A 53 5.94 -7.59 -7.20
C ALA A 53 6.58 -8.96 -6.98
N THR A 54 7.69 -8.96 -6.23
CA THR A 54 8.36 -10.16 -5.75
C THR A 54 8.36 -10.18 -4.22
N LEU A 55 8.30 -11.37 -3.65
CA LEU A 55 8.35 -11.54 -2.20
C LEU A 55 9.78 -11.30 -1.71
N GLY A 56 9.94 -10.33 -0.81
CA GLY A 56 11.20 -10.12 -0.09
C GLY A 56 11.39 -11.08 1.09
N ASP A 57 12.45 -10.85 1.88
CA ASP A 57 12.73 -11.65 3.07
C ASP A 57 11.67 -11.46 4.17
N GLN A 58 11.54 -12.46 5.02
CA GLN A 58 10.71 -12.38 6.21
C GLN A 58 11.28 -11.32 7.17
N LEU A 59 10.49 -10.28 7.44
CA LEU A 59 10.85 -9.27 8.43
C LEU A 59 10.69 -9.84 9.84
N VAL A 60 11.81 -10.12 10.51
CA VAL A 60 11.86 -10.60 11.90
C VAL A 60 12.20 -9.41 12.80
N SER A 61 11.17 -8.88 13.47
CA SER A 61 11.19 -7.75 14.42
C SER A 61 10.96 -6.36 13.84
N ILE A 62 9.85 -5.75 14.28
CA ILE A 62 9.65 -4.30 14.29
C ILE A 62 10.03 -3.88 15.71
N THR A 63 11.26 -3.39 15.91
CA THR A 63 11.67 -2.90 17.23
C THR A 63 10.87 -1.64 17.52
N LYS A 64 10.20 -1.63 18.68
CA LYS A 64 9.24 -0.61 19.12
C LYS A 64 9.90 0.70 19.52
#